data_AF-A0A832JPW1-F1
#
_entry.id   AF-A0A832JPW1-F1
#
_cell.length_a   1.000
_cell.length_b   1.000
_cell.length_c   1.000
_cell.angle_alpha   90.00
_cell.angle_beta   90.00
_cell.angle_gamma   90.00
#
_symmetry.space_group_name_H-M   'P 1'
#
loop_
_entity.id
_entity.type
_entity.pdbx_description
1 polymer ?
#
loop_
_entity_poly.entity_id
_entity_poly.type
_entity_poly.pdbx_seq_one_letter_code
_entity_poly.pdbx_strand_id
1 'polypeptide(L)'
;MRLDLDSADAGGAAPGLGRRARIALLVAALGIATSIVPTILFLLVIEDKKGDVLGWEILVNFPLHLLTALIGAVVGILGALMFKRAVRKEIEEFEKAGERVGELLAHSREARSISSGKAAAETSPPSA
;
A
#
# COMPACT_ATOMS: atom_id res chain seq x y z
N MET A 1 -7.45 11.66 -23.19
CA MET A 1 -6.14 11.95 -22.57
C MET A 1 -5.98 11.02 -21.37
N ARG A 2 -5.46 9.80 -21.59
CA ARG A 2 -5.12 8.86 -20.52
C ARG A 2 -3.80 9.37 -19.94
N LEU A 3 -3.80 9.82 -18.70
CA LEU A 3 -2.55 10.16 -18.01
C LEU A 3 -1.86 8.83 -17.71
N ASP A 4 -0.86 8.49 -18.52
CA ASP A 4 0.13 7.46 -18.23
C ASP A 4 0.88 7.87 -16.95
N LEU A 5 0.39 7.38 -15.81
CA LEU A 5 1.01 7.52 -14.50
C LEU A 5 2.01 6.38 -14.22
N ASP A 6 2.25 5.52 -15.20
CA ASP A 6 3.11 4.33 -15.09
C ASP A 6 4.59 4.64 -15.37
N SER A 7 4.94 5.87 -15.79
CA SER A 7 6.33 6.24 -16.12
C SER A 7 7.07 7.02 -15.03
N ALA A 8 6.48 7.20 -13.84
CA ALA A 8 7.14 7.88 -12.72
C ALA A 8 7.87 6.91 -11.76
N ASP A 9 8.28 5.76 -12.28
CA ASP A 9 8.89 4.63 -11.56
C ASP A 9 10.44 4.70 -11.45
N ALA A 10 11.00 5.90 -11.38
CA ALA A 10 12.45 6.08 -11.22
C ALA A 10 12.77 7.06 -10.09
N GLY A 11 12.59 6.63 -8.85
CA GLY A 11 13.00 7.37 -7.66
C GLY A 11 13.26 6.41 -6.52
N GLY A 12 14.50 5.90 -6.45
CA GLY A 12 14.91 4.87 -5.50
C GLY A 12 14.71 5.26 -4.03
N ALA A 13 14.14 4.34 -3.25
CA ALA A 13 14.47 4.04 -1.86
C ALA A 13 13.55 2.92 -1.34
N ALA A 14 14.17 1.82 -0.91
CA ALA A 14 13.62 0.65 -0.21
C ALA A 14 12.65 -0.27 -1.01
N PRO A 15 12.62 -1.60 -0.72
CA PRO A 15 11.59 -2.51 -1.21
C PRO A 15 10.29 -2.13 -0.49
N GLY A 16 9.61 -1.10 -0.98
CA GLY A 16 8.50 -0.48 -0.28
C GLY A 16 7.34 -0.19 -1.21
N LEU A 17 6.13 -0.57 -0.76
CA LEU A 17 4.79 -0.17 -1.21
C LEU A 17 4.76 0.73 -2.45
N GLY A 18 4.12 0.29 -3.52
CA GLY A 18 3.98 1.06 -4.75
C GLY A 18 3.29 2.41 -4.52
N ARG A 19 3.53 3.35 -5.45
CA ARG A 19 3.08 4.75 -5.34
C ARG A 19 1.59 4.88 -5.02
N ARG A 20 0.76 4.03 -5.62
CA ARG A 20 -0.71 4.00 -5.41
C ARG A 20 -1.05 3.61 -3.98
N ALA A 21 -0.34 2.63 -3.41
CA ALA A 21 -0.52 2.25 -2.02
C ALA A 21 -0.05 3.36 -1.07
N ARG A 22 1.08 4.03 -1.34
CA ARG A 22 1.51 5.18 -0.53
C ARG A 22 0.48 6.32 -0.52
N ILE A 23 -0.07 6.67 -1.69
CA ILE A 23 -1.11 7.70 -1.79
C ILE A 23 -2.36 7.29 -1.01
N ALA A 24 -2.82 6.04 -1.16
CA ALA A 24 -3.98 5.55 -0.44
C ALA A 24 -3.75 5.54 1.09
N LEU A 25 -2.53 5.22 1.53
CA LEU A 25 -2.14 5.29 2.94
C LEU A 25 -2.14 6.74 3.46
N LEU A 26 -1.62 7.69 2.69
CA LEU A 26 -1.65 9.11 3.05
C LEU A 26 -3.08 9.63 3.15
N VAL A 27 -3.96 9.25 2.22
CA VAL A 27 -5.38 9.59 2.26
C VAL A 27 -6.07 8.98 3.49
N ALA A 28 -5.75 7.72 3.81
CA ALA A 28 -6.26 7.07 5.02
C ALA A 28 -5.82 7.81 6.29
N ALA A 29 -4.53 8.12 6.39
CA ALA A 29 -3.94 8.84 7.51
C ALA A 29 -4.53 10.25 7.66
N LEU A 30 -4.71 10.96 6.54
CA LEU A 30 -5.31 12.29 6.52
C LEU A 30 -6.76 12.24 7.01
N GLY A 31 -7.56 11.29 6.51
CA GLY A 31 -8.95 11.11 6.94
C GLY A 31 -9.05 10.85 8.46
N ILE A 32 -8.23 9.94 8.98
CA ILE A 32 -8.17 9.64 10.42
C ILE A 32 -7.70 10.86 11.23
N ALA A 33 -6.68 11.59 10.76
CA ALA A 33 -6.20 12.78 11.44
C ALA A 33 -7.28 13.86 11.49
N THR A 34 -8.00 14.09 10.38
CA THR A 34 -9.11 15.05 10.33
C THR A 34 -10.31 14.64 11.17
N SER A 35 -10.47 13.35 11.50
CA SER A 35 -11.54 12.92 12.39
C SER A 35 -11.19 13.03 13.87
N ILE A 36 -9.95 12.70 14.22
CA ILE A 36 -9.52 12.60 15.62
C ILE A 36 -9.04 13.95 16.15
N VAL A 37 -8.20 14.67 15.40
CA VAL A 37 -7.53 15.88 15.90
C VAL A 37 -8.52 16.98 16.30
N PRO A 38 -9.53 17.35 15.48
CA PRO A 38 -10.49 18.38 15.88
C PRO A 38 -11.32 17.96 17.09
N THR A 39 -11.63 16.67 17.19
CA THR A 39 -12.40 16.11 18.31
C THR A 39 -11.62 16.18 19.63
N ILE A 40 -10.33 15.81 19.61
CA ILE A 40 -9.46 15.91 20.80
C ILE A 40 -9.27 17.37 21.21
N LEU A 41 -8.97 18.25 20.26
CA LEU A 41 -8.82 19.69 20.54
C LEU A 41 -10.10 20.28 21.13
N PHE A 42 -11.26 19.90 20.59
CA PHE A 42 -12.56 20.31 21.11
C PHE A 42 -12.79 19.84 22.56
N LEU A 43 -12.49 18.58 22.86
CA LEU A 43 -12.64 18.03 24.21
C LEU A 43 -11.73 18.73 25.22
N LEU A 44 -10.47 19.00 24.85
CA LEU A 44 -9.52 19.75 25.68
C LEU A 44 -10.02 21.17 25.98
N VAL A 45 -10.56 21.86 24.97
CA VAL A 45 -11.11 23.21 25.13
C VAL A 45 -12.35 23.22 26.03
N ILE A 46 -13.25 22.24 25.88
CA ILE A 46 -14.42 22.12 26.77
C ILE A 46 -14.00 21.83 28.21
N GLU A 47 -13.03 20.94 28.39
CA GLU A 47 -12.55 20.57 29.73
C GLU A 47 -11.99 21.77 30.49
N ASP A 48 -11.27 22.64 29.79
CA ASP A 48 -10.70 23.89 30.34
C ASP A 48 -11.75 24.99 30.56
N LYS A 49 -12.88 24.95 29.85
CA LYS A 49 -13.96 25.96 29.90
C LYS A 49 -15.20 25.55 30.71
N LYS A 50 -15.14 24.48 31.50
CA LYS A 50 -16.23 24.04 32.38
C LYS A 50 -16.56 25.12 33.42
N GLY A 51 -17.60 25.93 33.14
CA GLY A 51 -18.13 26.97 34.04
C GLY A 51 -18.07 28.40 33.48
N ASP A 52 -17.50 28.59 32.29
CA ASP A 52 -17.38 29.89 31.62
C ASP A 52 -18.49 30.05 30.55
N VAL A 53 -18.99 31.27 30.34
CA VAL A 53 -20.08 31.54 29.37
C VAL A 53 -19.67 31.16 27.94
N LEU A 54 -18.38 31.27 27.64
CA LEU A 54 -17.76 30.84 26.37
C LEU A 54 -17.85 29.32 26.15
N GLY A 55 -17.97 28.50 27.20
CA GLY A 55 -18.16 27.05 27.08
C GLY A 55 -19.49 26.68 26.40
N TRP A 56 -20.52 27.52 26.53
CA TRP A 56 -21.80 27.34 25.85
C TRP A 56 -21.72 27.57 24.34
N GLU A 57 -20.94 28.56 23.89
CA GLU A 57 -20.73 28.83 22.46
C GLU A 57 -20.00 27.67 21.77
N ILE A 58 -19.06 27.04 22.48
CA ILE A 58 -18.34 25.86 22.02
C ILE A 58 -19.28 24.66 21.84
N LEU A 59 -20.21 24.45 22.79
CA LEU A 59 -21.24 23.40 22.70
C LEU A 59 -22.18 23.59 21.48
N VAL A 60 -22.47 24.83 21.08
CA VAL A 60 -23.28 25.12 19.88
C VAL A 60 -22.52 24.74 18.59
N ASN A 61 -21.19 24.83 18.58
CA ASN A 61 -20.35 24.40 17.46
C ASN A 61 -20.08 22.88 17.42
N PHE A 62 -20.47 22.14 18.46
CA PHE A 62 -20.28 20.68 18.54
C PHE A 62 -20.81 19.90 17.33
N PRO A 63 -22.00 20.19 16.77
CA PRO A 63 -22.50 19.48 15.59
C PRO A 63 -21.59 19.63 14.38
N LEU A 64 -20.92 20.78 14.24
CA LEU A 64 -19.98 21.04 13.16
C LEU A 64 -18.70 20.20 13.34
N HIS A 65 -18.21 20.07 14.57
CA HIS A 65 -17.10 19.18 14.89
C HIS A 65 -17.45 17.71 14.62
N LEU A 66 -18.64 17.27 15.01
CA LEU A 66 -19.13 15.92 14.74
C LEU A 66 -19.24 15.64 13.24
N LEU A 67 -19.73 16.61 12.46
CA LEU A 67 -19.80 16.50 10.99
C LEU A 67 -18.41 16.38 10.37
N THR A 68 -17.46 17.20 10.84
CA THR A 68 -16.07 17.16 10.37
C THR A 68 -15.43 15.81 10.71
N ALA A 69 -15.72 15.27 11.90
CA ALA A 69 -15.26 13.96 12.32
C ALA A 69 -15.83 12.84 11.45
N LEU A 70 -17.11 12.93 11.10
CA LEU A 70 -17.78 11.98 10.21
C LEU A 70 -17.16 11.97 8.81
N ILE A 71 -16.91 13.16 8.25
CA ILE A 71 -16.25 13.30 6.94
C ILE A 71 -14.86 12.70 6.97
N GLY A 72 -14.06 13.03 7.98
CA GLY A 72 -12.72 12.47 8.16
C GLY A 72 -12.74 10.95 8.26
N ALA A 73 -13.69 10.39 9.03
CA ALA A 73 -13.84 8.93 9.16
C ALA A 73 -14.16 8.26 7.82
N VAL A 74 -15.09 8.82 7.03
CA VAL A 74 -15.44 8.29 5.71
C VAL A 74 -14.24 8.33 4.76
N VAL A 75 -13.52 9.45 4.71
CA VAL A 75 -12.30 9.60 3.89
C VAL A 75 -11.22 8.61 4.33
N GLY A 76 -11.03 8.45 5.65
CA GLY A 76 -10.06 7.54 6.23
C GLY A 76 -10.35 6.08 5.88
N ILE A 77 -11.61 5.65 6.01
CA ILE A 77 -12.07 4.30 5.66
C ILE A 77 -11.89 4.04 4.17
N LEU A 78 -12.28 4.98 3.30
CA LEU A 78 -12.09 4.86 1.85
C LEU A 78 -10.61 4.73 1.49
N GLY A 79 -9.75 5.56 2.08
CA GLY A 79 -8.30 5.47 1.92
C GLY A 79 -7.75 4.10 2.33
N ALA A 80 -8.18 3.59 3.48
CA ALA A 80 -7.75 2.28 4.00
C ALA A 80 -8.22 1.11 3.10
N LEU A 81 -9.45 1.17 2.57
CA LEU A 81 -9.94 0.17 1.62
C LEU A 81 -9.17 0.19 0.30
N MET A 82 -8.86 1.38 -0.20
CA MET A 82 -8.04 1.56 -1.42
C MET A 82 -6.61 1.06 -1.19
N PHE A 83 -6.03 1.32 -0.02
CA PHE A 83 -4.73 0.81 0.38
C PHE A 83 -4.72 -0.72 0.39
N LYS A 84 -5.68 -1.34 1.09
CA LYS A 84 -5.81 -2.81 1.15
C LYS A 84 -5.90 -3.44 -0.24
N ARG A 85 -6.65 -2.80 -1.17
CA ARG A 85 -6.77 -3.26 -2.56
C ARG A 85 -5.45 -3.09 -3.34
N ALA A 86 -4.75 -1.97 -3.16
CA ALA A 86 -3.46 -1.71 -3.81
C ALA A 86 -2.40 -2.72 -3.36
N VAL A 87 -2.28 -2.95 -2.04
CA VAL A 87 -1.34 -3.94 -1.47
C VAL A 87 -1.63 -5.34 -1.96
N ARG A 88 -2.90 -5.75 -2.01
CA ARG A 88 -3.26 -7.08 -2.52
C ARG A 88 -2.84 -7.28 -3.98
N LYS A 89 -3.01 -6.26 -4.82
CA LYS A 89 -2.57 -6.31 -6.22
C LYS A 89 -1.05 -6.40 -6.34
N GLU A 90 -0.32 -5.60 -5.57
CA GLU A 90 1.14 -5.65 -5.56
C GLU A 90 1.66 -7.04 -5.15
N ILE A 91 1.09 -7.63 -4.08
CA ILE A 91 1.45 -8.99 -3.65
C ILE A 91 1.19 -10.02 -4.76
N GLU A 92 0.04 -9.95 -5.42
CA GLU A 92 -0.31 -10.87 -6.52
C GLU A 92 0.64 -10.72 -7.72
N GLU A 93 1.10 -9.51 -8.02
CA GLU A 93 2.10 -9.25 -9.06
C GLU A 93 3.48 -9.81 -8.70
N PHE A 94 3.90 -9.67 -7.44
CA PHE A 94 5.14 -10.27 -6.95
C PHE A 94 5.10 -11.81 -6.98
N GLU A 95 3.97 -12.41 -6.63
CA GLU A 95 3.78 -13.87 -6.65
C GLU A 95 3.90 -14.42 -8.07
N LYS A 96 3.23 -13.79 -9.05
CA LYS A 96 3.34 -14.14 -10.48
C LYS A 96 4.74 -13.93 -11.04
N ALA A 97 5.43 -12.87 -10.62
CA ALA A 97 6.82 -12.64 -11.03
C ALA A 97 7.74 -13.73 -10.47
N GLY A 98 7.54 -14.14 -9.21
CA GLY A 98 8.28 -15.24 -8.59
C GLY A 98 8.05 -16.59 -9.30
N GLU A 99 6.81 -16.89 -9.68
CA GLU A 99 6.47 -18.11 -10.42
C GLU A 99 7.19 -18.18 -11.78
N ARG A 100 7.17 -17.08 -12.56
CA ARG A 100 7.90 -17.00 -13.83
C ARG A 100 9.41 -17.17 -13.67
N VAL A 101 9.99 -16.59 -12.61
CA VAL A 101 11.42 -16.77 -12.31
C VAL A 101 11.70 -18.23 -11.95
N GLY A 102 10.84 -18.87 -11.16
CA GLY A 102 10.93 -20.30 -10.84
C GLY A 102 10.86 -21.19 -12.08
N GLU A 103 9.96 -20.90 -13.01
CA GLU A 103 9.80 -21.62 -14.28
C GLU A 103 11.03 -21.45 -15.19
N LEU A 104 11.56 -20.22 -15.30
CA LEU A 104 12.79 -19.95 -16.06
C LEU A 104 14.01 -20.65 -15.46
N LEU A 105 14.11 -20.71 -14.12
CA LEU A 105 15.18 -21.43 -13.44
C LEU A 105 15.05 -22.95 -13.63
N ALA A 106 13.83 -23.48 -13.63
CA ALA A 106 13.57 -24.89 -13.91
C ALA A 106 13.96 -25.24 -15.36
N HIS A 107 13.52 -24.44 -16.34
CA HIS A 107 13.90 -24.60 -17.75
C HIS A 107 15.40 -24.48 -17.97
N SER A 108 16.08 -23.54 -17.30
CA SER A 108 17.54 -23.39 -17.37
C SER A 108 18.27 -24.61 -16.80
N ARG A 109 17.74 -25.22 -15.73
CA ARG A 109 18.31 -26.43 -15.13
C ARG A 109 18.14 -27.65 -16.03
N GLU A 110 16.97 -27.78 -16.67
CA GLU A 110 16.66 -28.85 -17.62
C GLU A 110 17.48 -28.73 -18.92
N ALA A 111 17.60 -27.52 -19.47
CA ALA A 111 18.47 -27.28 -20.64
C ALA A 111 19.94 -27.64 -20.33
N ARG A 112 20.41 -27.39 -19.10
CA ARG A 112 21.78 -27.69 -18.68
C ARG A 112 22.02 -29.19 -18.50
N SER A 113 21.05 -29.94 -17.97
CA SER A 113 21.15 -31.40 -17.83
C SER A 113 21.17 -32.11 -19.18
N ILE A 114 20.37 -31.64 -20.15
CA ILE A 114 20.36 -32.18 -21.52
C ILE A 114 21.71 -31.92 -22.22
N SER A 115 22.28 -30.71 -22.08
CA SER A 115 23.61 -30.41 -22.66
C SER A 115 24.72 -31.27 -22.05
N SER A 116 24.66 -31.53 -20.73
CA SER A 116 25.64 -32.38 -20.04
C SER A 116 25.51 -33.86 -20.42
N GLY A 117 24.29 -34.35 -20.65
CA GLY A 117 24.04 -35.71 -21.13
C GLY A 117 24.55 -35.94 -22.55
N LYS A 118 24.41 -34.94 -23.43
CA LYS A 118 24.95 -34.99 -24.80
C LYS A 118 26.48 -34.97 -24.83
N ALA A 119 27.12 -34.16 -23.99
CA ALA A 119 28.57 -34.14 -23.87
C ALA A 119 29.16 -35.46 -23.32
N ALA A 120 28.44 -36.16 -22.44
CA ALA A 120 28.83 -37.48 -21.94
C ALA A 120 28.68 -38.58 -23.00
N ALA A 121 27.69 -38.47 -23.90
CA ALA A 121 27.48 -39.42 -24.98
C ALA A 121 28.53 -39.29 -26.11
N GLU A 122 28.99 -38.07 -26.41
CA GLU A 122 30.02 -37.81 -27.43
C GLU A 122 31.46 -38.16 -26.99
N THR A 123 31.68 -38.41 -25.69
CA THR A 123 33.00 -38.77 -25.14
C THR A 123 33.15 -40.26 -24.81
N SER A 124 32.14 -41.07 -25.10
CA SER A 124 32.21 -42.53 -24.95
C SER A 124 32.98 -43.15 -26.12
N PRO A 125 34.12 -43.84 -25.89
CA PRO A 125 34.85 -44.49 -26.98
C PRO A 125 34.04 -45.65 -27.56
N PRO A 126 34.13 -45.92 -28.88
CA PRO A 126 33.47 -47.07 -29.48
C PRO A 126 34.00 -48.34 -28.81
N SER A 127 33.08 -49.16 -28.30
CA SER A 127 33.40 -50.47 -27.75
C SER A 127 34.04 -51.33 -28.84
N ALA A 128 35.30 -51.71 -28.62
CA ALA A 128 36.06 -52.64 -29.45
C ALA A 128 35.66 -54.09 -29.18
#